data_AF-A0ABD1VU29-F1
#
_entry.id   AF-A0ABD1VU29-F1
#
_cell.length_a   1.000
_cell.length_b   1.000
_cell.length_c   1.000
_cell.angle_alpha   90.00
_cell.angle_beta   90.00
_cell.angle_gamma   90.00
#
_symmetry.space_group_name_H-M   'P 1'
#
loop_
_entity.id
_entity.type
_entity.pdbx_description
1 polymer ?
#
loop_
_entity_poly.entity_id
_entity_poly.type
_entity_poly.pdbx_seq_one_letter_code
_entity_poly.pdbx_strand_id
1 'polypeptide(L)'
;MLYGRTPFKGKNRKETFHKILAMQPEFIGKPDSLTDLIGKLLEKDPTRRLGYRRGASEIKEHEFFRGLKWDLLTEVLRPPFLPSRDETEITEELGKGGIDITEYFQKLKVPPSPLRSPSLDEYEHSVSLTEF
;
A
#
# COMPACT_ATOMS: atom_id res chain seq x y z
N MET A 1 6.72 14.73 0.45
CA MET A 1 7.14 14.26 1.79
C MET A 1 8.23 15.19 2.31
N LEU A 2 8.22 15.58 3.60
CA LEU A 2 9.10 16.66 4.11
C LEU A 2 10.57 16.24 4.31
N TYR A 3 10.82 15.14 5.03
CA TYR A 3 12.17 14.79 5.48
C TYR A 3 12.96 13.88 4.53
N GLY A 4 12.35 13.40 3.45
CA GLY A 4 13.01 12.51 2.46
C GLY A 4 13.49 11.14 3.00
N ARG A 5 13.32 10.85 4.30
CA ARG A 5 13.70 9.61 4.97
C ARG A 5 12.61 9.16 5.93
N THR A 6 12.57 7.87 6.23
CA THR A 6 11.65 7.31 7.22
C THR A 6 12.09 7.67 8.64
N PRO A 7 11.17 7.96 9.58
CA PRO A 7 11.50 8.42 10.94
C PRO A 7 12.27 7.40 11.79
N PHE A 8 12.10 6.09 11.55
CA PHE A 8 12.67 5.02 12.39
C PHE A 8 13.77 4.19 11.72
N LYS A 9 14.53 4.79 10.78
CA LYS A 9 15.56 4.05 10.03
C LYS A 9 16.66 3.51 10.96
N GLY A 10 16.85 2.19 10.98
CA GLY A 10 17.97 1.49 11.61
C GLY A 10 19.01 1.03 10.58
N LYS A 11 20.17 0.54 11.04
CA LYS A 11 21.21 -0.06 10.18
C LYS A 11 20.75 -1.39 9.58
N ASN A 12 19.87 -2.11 10.26
CA ASN A 12 19.28 -3.36 9.81
C ASN A 12 17.79 -3.44 10.22
N ARG A 13 17.10 -4.47 9.73
CA ARG A 13 15.66 -4.68 9.98
C ARG A 13 15.30 -4.78 11.47
N LYS A 14 16.12 -5.49 12.26
CA LYS A 14 15.90 -5.66 13.71
C LYS A 14 15.97 -4.32 14.44
N GLU A 15 16.97 -3.50 14.12
CA GLU A 15 17.11 -2.16 14.70
C GLU A 15 15.94 -1.26 14.29
N THR A 16 15.53 -1.27 13.02
CA THR A 16 14.37 -0.51 12.54
C THR A 16 13.10 -0.86 13.31
N PHE A 17 12.81 -2.15 13.53
CA PHE A 17 11.65 -2.55 14.34
C PHE A 17 11.75 -2.10 15.79
N HIS A 18 12.93 -2.22 16.40
CA HIS A 18 13.13 -1.73 17.75
C HIS A 18 12.86 -0.23 17.84
N LYS A 19 13.33 0.57 16.88
CA LYS A 19 13.06 2.01 16.80
C LYS A 19 11.56 2.31 16.63
N ILE A 20 10.86 1.55 15.79
CA ILE A 20 9.41 1.71 15.60
C ILE A 20 8.66 1.49 16.93
N LEU A 21 9.08 0.53 17.74
CA LEU A 21 8.40 0.20 19.00
C LEU A 21 8.75 1.17 20.14
N ALA A 22 10.03 1.53 20.28
CA ALA A 22 10.54 2.18 21.48
C ALA A 22 10.88 3.67 21.32
N MET A 23 11.18 4.14 20.11
CA MET A 23 11.64 5.51 19.89
C MET A 23 10.52 6.42 19.39
N GLN A 24 10.58 7.67 19.81
CA GLN A 24 9.76 8.74 19.23
C GLN A 24 10.41 9.31 17.97
N PRO A 25 9.63 9.80 16.99
CA PRO A 25 10.18 10.41 15.79
C PRO A 25 10.94 11.69 16.16
N GLU A 26 12.16 11.83 15.63
CA GLU A 26 12.98 13.04 15.80
C GLU A 26 12.73 14.01 14.64
N PHE A 27 12.49 15.28 14.98
CA PHE A 27 12.26 16.35 14.03
C PHE A 27 13.42 17.34 14.05
N ILE A 28 13.82 17.80 12.86
CA ILE A 28 14.82 18.87 12.72
C ILE A 28 14.08 20.20 12.63
N GLY A 29 14.46 21.16 13.45
CA GLY A 29 13.89 22.51 13.47
C GLY A 29 12.96 22.78 14.65
N LYS A 30 12.23 23.90 14.57
CA LYS A 30 11.25 24.28 15.60
C LYS A 30 9.98 23.43 15.45
N PRO A 31 9.32 23.05 16.56
CA PRO A 31 8.00 22.43 16.48
C PRO A 31 7.01 23.33 15.75
N ASP A 32 6.25 22.73 14.84
CA ASP A 32 5.17 23.34 14.07
C ASP A 32 3.96 22.40 13.98
N SER A 33 2.89 22.83 13.29
CA SER A 33 1.67 22.04 13.13
C SER A 33 1.88 20.72 12.37
N LEU A 34 2.92 20.62 11.54
CA LEU A 34 3.26 19.39 10.82
C LEU A 34 3.96 18.38 11.72
N THR A 35 4.96 18.81 12.49
CA THR A 35 5.64 17.94 13.47
C THR A 35 4.68 17.45 14.55
N ASP A 36 3.74 18.28 14.99
CA ASP A 36 2.65 17.88 15.90
C ASP A 36 1.74 16.82 15.25
N LEU A 37 1.32 17.03 14.00
CA LEU A 37 0.53 16.04 13.25
C LEU A 37 1.26 14.69 13.17
N ILE A 38 2.53 14.70 12.77
CA ILE A 38 3.35 13.48 12.63
C ILE A 38 3.50 12.79 13.99
N GLY A 39 3.73 13.55 15.07
CA GLY A 39 3.82 13.01 16.43
C GLY A 39 2.56 12.27 16.84
N LYS A 40 1.38 12.87 16.63
CA LYS A 40 0.09 12.26 16.98
C LYS A 40 -0.28 11.05 16.12
N LEU A 41 0.15 11.02 14.86
CA LEU A 41 -0.03 9.87 13.97
C LEU A 41 0.90 8.70 14.32
N LEU A 42 2.11 8.99 14.80
CA LEU A 42 3.12 8.00 15.19
C LEU A 42 3.09 7.64 16.68
N GLU A 43 2.00 8.00 17.36
CA GLU A 43 1.74 7.63 18.75
C GLU A 43 1.75 6.10 18.92
N LYS A 44 2.42 5.64 19.97
CA LYS A 44 2.67 4.20 20.19
C LYS A 44 1.41 3.50 20.65
N ASP A 45 0.69 4.14 21.56
CA ASP A 45 -0.62 3.69 22.03
C ASP A 45 -1.67 3.91 20.92
N PRO A 46 -2.24 2.84 20.34
CA PRO A 46 -3.26 2.97 19.30
C PRO A 46 -4.49 3.75 19.75
N THR A 47 -4.85 3.72 21.03
CA THR A 47 -6.05 4.39 21.57
C THR A 47 -5.89 5.91 21.67
N ARG A 48 -4.64 6.37 21.71
CA ARG A 48 -4.26 7.79 21.75
C ARG A 48 -3.87 8.32 20.37
N ARG A 49 -3.68 7.44 19.39
CA ARG A 49 -3.29 7.79 18.03
C ARG A 49 -4.38 8.63 17.36
N LEU A 50 -3.95 9.66 16.64
CA LEU A 50 -4.86 10.49 15.86
C LEU A 50 -5.64 9.63 14.87
N GLY A 51 -6.97 9.78 14.89
CA GLY A 51 -7.90 8.99 14.09
C GLY A 51 -8.49 7.79 14.80
N TYR A 52 -8.16 7.54 16.07
CA TYR A 52 -8.75 6.42 16.82
C TYR A 52 -10.23 6.64 17.19
N ARG A 53 -10.63 7.84 17.65
CA ARG A 53 -12.00 8.04 18.20
C ARG A 53 -13.02 8.42 17.13
N ARG A 54 -12.72 9.45 16.31
CA ARG A 54 -13.61 9.91 15.22
C ARG A 54 -13.10 9.58 13.81
N GLY A 55 -12.13 8.68 13.69
CA GLY A 55 -11.60 8.29 12.38
C GLY A 55 -10.92 9.45 11.64
N ALA A 56 -11.10 9.50 10.33
CA ALA A 56 -10.45 10.47 9.45
C ALA A 56 -10.78 11.93 9.80
N SER A 57 -11.91 12.22 10.45
CA SER A 57 -12.29 13.60 10.81
C SER A 57 -11.27 14.26 11.72
N GLU A 58 -10.66 13.52 12.66
CA GLU A 58 -9.62 14.08 13.55
C GLU A 58 -8.37 14.54 12.76
N ILE A 59 -8.03 13.81 11.70
CA ILE A 59 -6.92 14.14 10.83
C ILE A 59 -7.28 15.37 10.00
N LYS A 60 -8.49 15.42 9.44
CA LYS A 60 -8.97 16.53 8.61
C LYS A 60 -9.07 17.86 9.37
N GLU A 61 -9.42 17.81 10.66
CA GLU A 61 -9.57 18.96 11.55
C GLU A 61 -8.23 19.48 12.11
N HIS A 62 -7.12 18.77 11.88
CA HIS A 62 -5.81 19.16 12.40
C HIS A 62 -5.36 20.52 11.86
N GLU A 63 -4.64 21.30 12.68
CA GLU A 63 -4.18 22.64 12.30
C GLU A 63 -3.31 22.65 11.03
N PHE A 64 -2.57 21.57 10.78
CA PHE A 64 -1.79 21.38 9.56
C PHE A 64 -2.65 21.48 8.28
N PHE A 65 -3.90 21.02 8.33
CA PHE A 65 -4.83 21.07 7.19
C PHE A 65 -5.80 22.25 7.27
N ARG A 66 -5.55 23.22 8.16
CA ARG A 66 -6.40 24.41 8.28
C ARG A 66 -6.46 25.15 6.94
N GLY A 67 -7.68 25.42 6.47
CA GLY A 67 -7.92 26.10 5.19
C GLY A 67 -8.01 25.17 3.99
N LEU A 68 -7.73 23.87 4.14
CA LEU A 68 -7.95 22.89 3.07
C LEU A 68 -9.45 22.56 2.94
N LYS A 69 -9.99 22.74 1.73
CA LYS A 69 -11.36 22.34 1.39
C LYS A 69 -11.37 20.92 0.85
N TRP A 70 -11.64 19.95 1.72
CA TRP A 70 -11.59 18.52 1.40
C TRP A 70 -12.52 18.13 0.24
N ASP A 71 -13.68 18.78 0.11
CA ASP A 71 -14.66 18.46 -0.95
C ASP A 71 -14.20 18.91 -2.34
N LEU A 72 -13.27 19.87 -2.42
CA LEU A 72 -12.76 20.41 -3.68
C LEU A 72 -11.43 19.78 -4.10
N LEU A 73 -10.96 18.75 -3.40
CA LEU A 73 -9.66 18.15 -3.65
C LEU A 73 -9.55 17.57 -5.07
N THR A 74 -10.66 17.10 -5.63
CA THR A 74 -10.76 16.57 -7.00
C THR A 74 -10.89 17.66 -8.07
N GLU A 75 -11.21 18.90 -7.67
CA GLU A 75 -11.39 20.04 -8.58
C GLU A 75 -10.10 20.88 -8.73
N VAL A 76 -8.99 20.43 -8.14
CA VAL A 76 -7.70 21.11 -8.23
C VAL A 76 -7.23 21.14 -9.69
N LEU A 77 -7.39 22.31 -10.32
CA LEU A 77 -7.10 22.53 -11.75
C LEU A 77 -5.64 22.23 -12.14
N ARG A 78 -4.70 22.40 -11.20
CA ARG A 78 -3.27 22.14 -11.44
C ARG A 78 -2.61 21.55 -10.20
N PRO A 79 -2.22 20.27 -10.20
CA PRO A 79 -1.44 19.71 -9.10
C PRO A 79 -0.05 20.37 -9.04
N PRO A 80 0.60 20.41 -7.87
CA PRO A 80 1.91 21.05 -7.70
C PRO A 80 3.04 20.36 -8.48
N PHE A 81 2.84 19.10 -8.87
CA PHE A 81 3.77 18.34 -9.70
C PHE A 81 3.03 17.77 -10.91
N LEU A 82 3.56 18.04 -12.10
CA LEU A 82 3.12 17.47 -13.37
C LEU A 82 4.32 16.70 -13.96
N PRO A 83 4.26 15.36 -14.08
CA PRO A 83 5.37 14.59 -14.65
C PRO A 83 5.57 14.96 -16.14
N SER A 84 6.82 15.05 -16.58
CA SER A 84 7.18 15.21 -17.99
C SER A 84 6.90 13.92 -18.76
N ARG A 85 6.42 14.05 -20.00
CA ARG A 85 6.11 12.90 -20.86
C ARG A 85 7.35 12.17 -21.38
N ASP A 86 8.52 12.80 -21.32
CA ASP A 86 9.74 12.30 -21.97
C ASP A 86 10.41 11.13 -21.22
N GLU A 87 9.89 10.72 -20.05
CA GLU A 87 10.40 9.57 -19.29
C GLU A 87 9.85 8.21 -19.79
N THR A 88 8.99 8.20 -20.81
CA THR A 88 8.45 6.95 -21.37
C THR A 88 9.48 6.12 -22.14
N GLU A 89 10.59 6.71 -22.60
CA GLU A 89 11.63 5.95 -23.30
C GLU A 89 12.42 5.01 -22.36
N ILE A 90 12.48 5.31 -21.05
CA ILE A 90 13.17 4.44 -20.08
C ILE A 90 12.29 3.22 -19.70
N THR A 91 10.98 3.28 -19.95
CA THR A 91 10.06 2.17 -19.65
C THR A 91 9.99 1.11 -20.75
N GLU A 92 10.43 1.41 -21.98
CA GLU A 92 10.46 0.42 -23.07
C GLU A 92 11.57 -0.63 -22.88
N GLU A 93 12.68 -0.27 -22.23
CA GLU A 93 13.80 -1.18 -21.93
C GLU A 93 13.44 -2.21 -20.84
N LEU A 94 12.53 -1.86 -19.91
CA LEU A 94 12.05 -2.76 -18.84
C LEU A 94 10.88 -3.67 -19.29
N GLY A 95 10.33 -3.43 -20.48
CA GLY A 95 9.12 -4.07 -21.00
C GLY A 95 9.32 -5.33 -21.85
N LYS A 96 10.57 -5.74 -22.15
CA LYS A 96 10.83 -6.92 -23.00
C LYS A 96 10.54 -8.28 -22.35
N GLY A 97 10.06 -8.30 -21.11
CA GLY A 97 9.61 -9.51 -20.41
C GLY A 97 8.47 -9.29 -19.42
N GLY A 98 7.76 -8.15 -19.51
CA GLY A 98 6.73 -7.76 -18.55
C GLY A 98 5.39 -8.45 -18.83
N ILE A 99 4.80 -9.05 -17.80
CA ILE A 99 3.46 -9.65 -17.83
C ILE A 99 2.44 -8.60 -18.30
N ASP A 100 1.73 -8.89 -19.38
CA ASP A 100 0.61 -8.06 -19.83
C ASP A 100 -0.55 -8.19 -18.82
N ILE A 101 -0.69 -7.17 -17.97
CA ILE A 101 -1.76 -7.12 -16.96
C ILE A 101 -3.15 -7.18 -17.61
N THR A 102 -3.27 -6.71 -18.85
CA THR A 102 -4.51 -6.71 -19.62
C THR A 102 -4.91 -8.15 -19.97
N GLU A 103 -3.94 -8.96 -20.37
CA GLU A 103 -4.10 -10.40 -20.60
C GLU A 103 -4.48 -11.14 -19.31
N TYR A 104 -3.82 -10.82 -18.19
CA TYR A 104 -4.13 -11.41 -16.87
C TYR A 104 -5.61 -11.25 -16.48
N PHE A 105 -6.15 -10.03 -16.59
CA PHE A 105 -7.55 -9.79 -16.22
C PHE A 105 -8.54 -10.30 -17.26
N GLN A 106 -8.17 -10.41 -18.54
CA GLN A 106 -8.97 -11.12 -19.53
C GLN A 106 -9.07 -12.61 -19.21
N LYS A 107 -7.96 -13.23 -18.80
CA LYS A 107 -7.93 -14.66 -18.43
C LYS A 107 -8.80 -14.97 -17.21
N LEU A 108 -8.90 -14.04 -16.25
CA LEU A 108 -9.79 -14.18 -15.08
C LEU A 108 -11.29 -14.04 -15.40
N LYS A 109 -11.65 -13.39 -16.52
CA LYS A 109 -13.05 -13.23 -16.95
C LYS A 109 -13.59 -14.44 -17.72
N VAL A 110 -12.75 -15.42 -18.05
CA VAL A 110 -13.19 -16.66 -18.69
C VAL A 110 -13.89 -17.53 -17.64
N PRO A 111 -15.19 -17.86 -17.79
CA PRO A 111 -15.85 -18.78 -16.88
C PRO A 111 -15.14 -20.15 -16.95
N PRO A 112 -14.94 -20.86 -15.83
CA PRO A 112 -14.38 -22.19 -15.88
C PRO A 112 -15.26 -23.06 -16.77
N SER A 113 -14.68 -23.63 -17.82
CA SER A 113 -15.35 -24.63 -18.66
C SER A 113 -15.92 -25.71 -17.75
N PRO A 114 -17.15 -26.21 -18.00
CA PRO A 114 -17.68 -27.32 -17.23
C PRO A 114 -16.69 -28.48 -17.31
N LEU A 115 -16.19 -28.92 -16.14
CA LEU A 115 -15.41 -30.15 -16.04
C LEU A 115 -16.25 -31.27 -16.65
N ARG A 116 -15.76 -31.91 -17.71
CA ARG A 116 -16.37 -33.11 -18.28
C ARG A 116 -16.36 -34.16 -17.18
N SER A 117 -17.54 -34.53 -16.70
CA SER A 117 -17.71 -35.63 -15.76
C SER A 117 -17.13 -36.91 -16.37
N PRO A 118 -16.23 -37.64 -15.69
CA PRO A 118 -15.85 -38.96 -16.11
C PRO A 118 -17.08 -39.87 -16.04
N SER A 119 -17.34 -40.63 -17.09
CA SER A 119 -18.40 -41.64 -17.13
C SER A 119 -18.08 -42.80 -16.19
N LEU A 120 -19.12 -43.41 -15.63
CA LEU A 120 -19.07 -44.43 -14.58
C LEU A 120 -18.42 -45.78 -14.99
N ASP A 121 -17.88 -45.87 -16.20
CA ASP A 121 -17.27 -47.09 -16.76
C ASP A 121 -15.75 -47.18 -16.53
N GLU A 122 -15.09 -46.12 -16.03
CA GLU A 122 -13.63 -46.10 -15.83
C GLU A 122 -13.15 -46.60 -14.45
N TYR A 123 -14.05 -47.00 -13.54
CA TYR A 123 -13.70 -47.29 -12.13
C TYR A 123 -13.40 -48.77 -11.80
N GLU A 124 -13.58 -49.69 -12.74
CA GLU A 124 -13.44 -51.14 -12.48
C GLU A 124 -12.04 -51.72 -12.77
N HIS A 125 -11.01 -50.91 -13.04
CA HIS A 125 -9.73 -51.44 -13.54
C HIS A 125 -8.43 -51.03 -12.82
N SER A 126 -8.48 -50.38 -11.65
CA SER A 126 -7.23 -50.16 -10.91
C SER A 126 -7.41 -50.02 -9.40
N VAL A 127 -7.81 -51.12 -8.75
CA VAL A 127 -7.48 -51.34 -7.33
C VAL A 127 -6.66 -52.62 -7.20
N SER A 128 -5.36 -52.51 -7.42
CA SER A 128 -4.38 -53.49 -6.91
C SER A 128 -3.75 -52.91 -5.66
N LEU A 129 -4.26 -53.32 -4.50
CA LEU A 129 -3.64 -53.08 -3.20
C LEU A 129 -2.51 -54.08 -2.99
N THR A 130 -1.33 -53.73 -3.47
CA THR A 130 -0.06 -54.34 -3.09
C THR A 130 1.01 -53.28 -3.15
N GLU A 131 1.27 -52.61 -2.03
CA GLU A 131 2.54 -52.77 -1.31
C GLU A 131 2.53 -51.92 -0.05
N PHE A 132 2.97 -52.57 1.02
CA PHE A 132 3.45 -51.99 2.25
C PHE A 132 4.77 -51.26 2.01
#